data_AF-A0A4Y2TIY4-F1
#
_entry.id   AF-A0A4Y2TIY4-F1
#
_cell.length_a   1.000
_cell.length_b   1.000
_cell.length_c   1.000
_cell.angle_alpha   90.00
_cell.angle_beta   90.00
_cell.angle_gamma   90.00
#
_symmetry.space_group_name_H-M   'P 1'
#
loop_
_entity.id
_entity.type
_entity.pdbx_description
1 polymer ?
#
loop_
_entity_poly.entity_id
_entity_poly.type
_entity_poly.pdbx_seq_one_letter_code
_entity_poly.pdbx_strand_id
1 'polypeptide(L)'
;MFLVPRESSQNRGSLNRGPTVYELKDVSSSVILANYKDLENILTDGELSDVISLELCDEISVVCSLLEKYLPPLEVLKLITKMNFAPNLSIAQRILLTLSISVASGERSFSKLKIIKNYFRTTTSQTRLSDLAILGIEYE
;
A
#
# COMPACT_ATOMS: atom_id res chain seq x y z
N MET A 1 35.08 35.20 -1.33
CA MET A 1 34.68 36.56 -0.90
C MET A 1 34.02 37.16 -2.12
N PHE A 2 32.70 37.16 -2.27
CA PHE A 2 31.72 37.91 -1.50
C PHE A 2 30.47 37.10 -1.12
N LEU A 3 29.86 37.56 -0.03
CA LEU A 3 28.72 37.04 0.71
C LEU A 3 27.38 37.65 0.21
N VAL A 4 26.31 36.83 0.24
CA VAL A 4 24.92 37.14 0.70
C VAL A 4 24.04 37.99 -0.26
N PRO A 5 22.67 37.82 -0.34
CA PRO A 5 21.76 37.28 0.69
C PRO A 5 20.70 36.22 0.31
N ARG A 6 20.14 35.66 1.39
CA ARG A 6 18.87 34.93 1.53
C ARG A 6 17.65 35.82 1.24
N GLU A 7 16.61 35.22 0.67
CA GLU A 7 15.22 35.08 1.19
C GLU A 7 14.41 34.31 0.13
N SER A 8 13.98 33.08 0.39
CA SER A 8 12.74 32.64 1.07
C SER A 8 11.52 32.54 0.14
N SER A 9 10.80 31.41 0.27
CA SER A 9 9.48 31.09 -0.31
C SER A 9 9.44 30.44 -1.71
N GLN A 10 9.56 29.11 -1.77
CA GLN A 10 8.82 28.32 -2.78
C GLN A 10 8.56 26.88 -2.27
N ASN A 11 7.43 26.76 -1.57
CA ASN A 11 6.48 25.65 -1.60
C ASN A 11 7.01 24.30 -2.17
N ARG A 12 7.52 23.42 -1.30
CA ARG A 12 7.66 21.99 -1.65
C ARG A 12 6.39 21.29 -1.19
N GLY A 13 5.64 20.81 -2.18
CA GLY A 13 4.36 20.15 -2.02
C GLY A 13 4.38 19.09 -0.93
N SER A 14 3.29 19.07 -0.16
CA SER A 14 2.97 18.02 0.78
C SER A 14 2.96 16.69 0.03
N LEU A 15 4.04 15.94 0.19
CA LEU A 15 4.04 14.52 -0.11
C LEU A 15 3.02 13.92 0.85
N ASN A 16 1.85 13.52 0.31
CA ASN A 16 0.84 12.74 1.01
C ASN A 16 1.51 11.47 1.53
N ARG A 17 2.11 11.56 2.73
CA ARG A 17 2.49 10.40 3.51
C ARG A 17 1.17 9.83 3.97
N GLY A 18 0.88 8.59 3.56
CA GLY A 18 -0.27 7.86 4.09
C GLY A 18 -0.28 7.89 5.62
N PRO A 19 -1.45 7.65 6.24
CA PRO A 19 -1.63 7.81 7.68
C PRO A 19 -0.55 7.04 8.43
N THR A 20 0.24 7.78 9.21
CA THR A 20 1.23 7.15 10.10
C THR A 20 0.47 6.45 11.22
N VAL A 21 1.01 5.34 11.74
CA VAL A 21 0.42 4.49 12.80
C VAL A 21 -0.04 5.29 14.03
N TYR A 22 0.44 6.52 14.23
CA TYR A 22 0.06 7.41 15.31
C TYR A 22 -1.31 8.09 15.14
N GLU A 23 -1.84 8.21 13.93
CA GLU A 23 -3.20 8.71 13.72
C GLU A 23 -4.24 7.72 14.28
N LEU A 24 -3.89 6.44 14.44
CA LEU A 24 -4.76 5.44 15.08
C LEU A 24 -5.02 5.69 16.56
N LYS A 25 -4.23 6.55 17.24
CA LYS A 25 -4.48 6.92 18.63
C LYS A 25 -5.52 8.04 18.78
N ASP A 26 -5.74 8.82 17.72
CA ASP A 26 -6.59 10.03 17.72
C ASP A 26 -7.86 9.88 16.84
N VAL A 27 -7.95 8.79 16.07
CA VAL A 27 -9.18 8.42 15.35
C VAL A 27 -10.20 7.90 16.38
N SER A 28 -11.35 8.59 16.45
CA SER A 28 -12.50 8.22 17.28
C SER A 28 -12.75 6.71 17.28
N SER A 29 -12.77 6.10 18.46
CA SER A 29 -12.96 4.66 18.68
C SER A 29 -14.19 4.10 17.95
N SER A 30 -15.21 4.94 17.66
CA SER A 30 -16.39 4.59 16.87
C SER A 30 -16.10 4.28 15.39
N VAL A 31 -15.19 5.01 14.75
CA VAL A 31 -14.83 4.82 13.33
C VAL A 31 -13.97 3.58 13.17
N ILE A 32 -13.03 3.37 14.10
CA ILE A 32 -12.16 2.19 14.12
C ILE A 32 -13.01 0.92 14.31
N LEU A 33 -13.96 0.94 15.24
CA LEU A 33 -14.86 -0.18 15.49
C LEU A 33 -15.75 -0.47 14.26
N ALA A 34 -16.23 0.56 13.56
CA ALA A 34 -17.01 0.38 12.33
C ALA A 34 -16.18 -0.30 11.23
N ASN A 35 -14.94 0.16 11.02
CA ASN A 35 -14.05 -0.43 10.02
C ASN A 35 -13.69 -1.89 10.32
N TYR A 36 -13.45 -2.23 11.60
CA TYR A 36 -13.18 -3.62 11.98
C TYR A 36 -14.42 -4.50 11.81
N LYS A 37 -15.62 -3.99 12.14
CA LYS A 37 -16.88 -4.70 11.87
C LYS A 37 -17.09 -4.95 10.38
N ASP A 38 -16.74 -3.98 9.52
CA ASP A 38 -16.80 -4.17 8.08
C ASP A 38 -15.80 -5.24 7.63
N LEU A 39 -14.60 -5.27 8.22
CA LEU A 39 -13.61 -6.32 7.96
C LEU A 39 -14.10 -7.70 8.43
N GLU A 40 -14.69 -7.81 9.61
CA GLU A 40 -15.31 -9.03 10.11
C GLU A 40 -16.42 -9.49 9.16
N ASN A 41 -17.28 -8.59 8.69
CA ASN A 41 -18.32 -8.93 7.71
C ASN A 41 -17.74 -9.45 6.38
N ILE A 42 -16.61 -8.90 5.92
CA ILE A 42 -15.91 -9.35 4.70
C ILE A 42 -15.27 -10.73 4.90
N LEU A 43 -14.78 -11.00 6.10
CA LEU A 43 -14.09 -12.24 6.47
C LEU A 43 -15.01 -13.29 7.11
N THR A 44 -16.31 -13.03 7.20
CA THR A 44 -17.32 -13.97 7.69
C THR A 44 -17.88 -14.76 6.52
N ASP A 45 -17.73 -16.09 6.57
CA ASP A 45 -18.40 -17.02 5.65
C ASP A 45 -19.47 -17.81 6.42
N GLY A 46 -20.72 -17.36 6.31
CA GLY A 46 -21.85 -17.96 7.04
C GLY A 46 -21.80 -17.65 8.54
N GLU A 47 -21.66 -18.70 9.37
CA GLU A 47 -21.58 -18.58 10.85
C GLU A 47 -20.13 -18.56 11.37
N LEU A 48 -19.14 -18.75 10.51
CA LEU A 48 -17.73 -18.76 10.88
C LEU A 48 -17.09 -17.43 10.49
N SER A 49 -16.64 -16.69 11.50
CA SER A 49 -15.77 -15.53 11.29
C SER A 49 -14.33 -15.91 11.63
N ASP A 50 -13.43 -15.68 10.68
CA ASP A 50 -11.99 -15.88 10.87
C ASP A 50 -11.37 -14.86 11.83
N VAL A 51 -12.05 -13.72 12.08
CA VAL A 51 -11.55 -12.62 12.91
C VAL A 51 -12.72 -11.92 13.64
N ILE A 52 -12.70 -11.95 14.97
CA ILE A 52 -13.70 -11.25 15.80
C ILE A 52 -13.24 -9.81 16.04
N SER A 53 -14.04 -8.81 15.63
CA SER A 53 -13.64 -7.39 15.71
C SER A 53 -13.37 -6.90 17.13
N LEU A 54 -14.16 -7.38 18.10
CA LEU A 54 -14.05 -6.96 19.50
C LEU A 54 -12.73 -7.47 20.11
N GLU A 55 -12.43 -8.76 19.92
CA GLU A 55 -11.17 -9.36 20.38
C GLU A 55 -9.96 -8.72 19.71
N LEU A 56 -10.06 -8.42 18.41
CA LEU A 56 -9.01 -7.72 17.68
C LEU A 56 -8.74 -6.32 18.26
N CYS A 57 -9.78 -5.57 18.61
CA CYS A 57 -9.62 -4.24 19.24
C CYS A 57 -8.93 -4.33 20.60
N ASP A 58 -9.30 -5.31 21.42
CA ASP A 58 -8.72 -5.53 22.73
C ASP A 58 -7.25 -5.95 22.63
N GLU A 59 -6.93 -6.88 21.72
CA GLU A 59 -5.56 -7.29 21.44
C GLU A 59 -4.68 -6.12 20.97
N ILE A 60 -5.21 -5.27 20.07
CA ILE A 60 -4.51 -4.07 19.61
C ILE A 60 -4.29 -3.09 20.76
N SER A 61 -5.30 -2.87 21.62
CA SER A 61 -5.17 -2.00 22.78
C SER A 61 -4.06 -2.46 23.74
N VAL A 62 -3.98 -3.77 23.98
CA VAL A 62 -2.91 -4.39 24.79
C VAL A 62 -1.54 -4.19 24.14
N VAL A 63 -1.42 -4.45 22.84
CA VAL A 63 -0.15 -4.27 22.11
C VAL A 63 0.27 -2.79 22.07
N CYS A 64 -0.68 -1.87 21.86
CA CYS A 64 -0.45 -0.43 21.92
C CYS A 64 0.03 0.02 23.30
N SER A 65 -0.52 -0.57 24.36
CA SER A 65 -0.09 -0.28 25.75
C SER A 65 1.33 -0.78 26.01
N LEU A 66 1.73 -1.88 25.36
CA LEU A 66 3.07 -2.45 25.48
C LEU A 66 4.13 -1.73 24.61
N LEU A 67 3.68 -1.06 23.55
CA LEU A 67 4.50 -0.25 22.65
C LEU A 67 4.71 1.15 23.24
N GLU A 68 5.49 1.26 24.31
CA GLU A 68 5.81 2.54 24.95
C GLU A 68 6.64 3.50 24.07
N LYS A 69 7.24 3.01 22.97
CA LYS A 69 8.04 3.81 22.03
C LYS A 69 7.74 3.45 20.58
N TYR A 70 7.91 4.43 19.70
CA TYR A 70 7.89 4.21 18.27
C TYR A 70 9.01 3.25 17.88
N LEU A 71 8.60 2.04 17.51
CA LEU A 71 9.46 1.04 16.92
C LEU A 71 9.27 1.06 15.41
N PRO A 72 10.34 0.79 14.64
CA PRO A 72 10.19 0.62 13.20
C PRO A 72 9.21 -0.53 12.92
N PRO A 73 8.42 -0.47 11.82
CA PRO A 73 7.37 -1.45 11.53
C PRO A 73 7.86 -2.91 11.54
N LEU A 74 9.12 -3.13 11.17
CA LEU A 74 9.75 -4.45 11.19
C LEU A 74 9.93 -5.01 12.61
N GLU A 75 10.30 -4.17 13.58
CA GLU A 75 10.45 -4.59 14.97
C GLU A 75 9.09 -4.81 15.64
N VAL A 76 8.09 -4.00 15.29
CA VAL A 76 6.70 -4.21 15.72
C VAL A 76 6.17 -5.56 15.21
N LEU A 77 6.39 -5.87 13.93
CA LEU A 77 6.00 -7.17 13.34
C LEU A 77 6.69 -8.35 14.03
N LYS A 78 7.99 -8.24 14.33
CA LYS A 78 8.72 -9.28 15.08
C LYS A 78 8.17 -9.44 16.50
N LEU A 79 7.82 -8.35 17.17
CA LEU A 79 7.25 -8.37 18.51
C LEU A 79 5.89 -9.07 18.52
N ILE A 80 5.00 -8.70 17.58
CA ILE A 80 3.67 -9.33 17.44
C ILE A 80 3.82 -10.81 17.12
N THR A 81 4.74 -11.18 16.22
CA THR A 81 5.01 -12.60 15.88
C THR A 81 5.54 -13.40 17.08
N LYS A 82 6.27 -12.74 17.99
CA LYS A 82 6.80 -13.35 19.21
C LYS A 82 5.77 -13.42 20.34
N MET A 83 4.80 -12.51 20.34
CA MET A 83 3.71 -12.43 21.32
C MET A 83 2.60 -13.40 20.92
N ASN A 84 2.59 -14.59 21.54
CA ASN A 84 1.53 -15.59 21.30
C ASN A 84 0.19 -15.26 21.97
N PHE A 85 0.01 -14.05 22.50
CA PHE A 85 -1.18 -13.62 23.25
C PHE A 85 -2.26 -12.97 22.37
N ALA A 86 -1.97 -12.73 21.08
CA ALA A 86 -2.87 -12.01 20.17
C ALA A 86 -3.07 -12.78 18.85
N PRO A 87 -3.83 -13.89 18.88
CA PRO A 87 -4.05 -14.73 17.70
C PRO A 87 -4.83 -14.00 16.59
N ASN A 88 -5.85 -13.21 16.93
CA ASN A 88 -6.67 -12.51 15.94
C ASN A 88 -5.86 -11.41 15.22
N LEU A 89 -5.02 -10.67 15.96
CA LEU A 89 -4.12 -9.67 15.41
C LEU A 89 -3.08 -10.29 14.47
N SER A 90 -2.54 -11.45 14.82
CA SER A 90 -1.61 -12.18 13.97
C SER A 90 -2.26 -12.61 12.65
N ILE A 91 -3.50 -13.12 12.71
CA ILE A 91 -4.27 -13.50 11.52
C ILE A 91 -4.57 -12.28 10.66
N ALA A 92 -5.09 -11.20 11.25
CA ALA A 92 -5.40 -9.95 10.55
C ALA A 92 -4.16 -9.35 9.87
N GLN A 93 -3.02 -9.34 10.57
CA GLN A 93 -1.76 -8.86 10.01
C GLN A 93 -1.28 -9.71 8.82
N ARG A 94 -1.41 -11.04 8.90
CA ARG A 94 -1.07 -11.93 7.79
C ARG A 94 -1.95 -11.72 6.57
N ILE A 95 -3.26 -11.52 6.76
CA ILE A 95 -4.20 -11.23 5.69
C ILE A 95 -3.83 -9.89 5.02
N LEU A 96 -3.64 -8.83 5.82
CA LEU A 96 -3.31 -7.50 5.32
C LEU A 96 -1.98 -7.48 4.53
N LEU A 97 -0.94 -8.12 5.05
CA LEU A 97 0.36 -8.20 4.39
C LEU A 97 0.27 -9.01 3.09
N THR A 98 -0.41 -10.15 3.11
CA THR A 98 -0.61 -10.99 1.91
C THR A 98 -1.35 -10.22 0.82
N LEU A 99 -2.44 -9.53 1.17
CA LEU A 99 -3.21 -8.70 0.23
C LEU A 99 -2.34 -7.59 -0.35
N SER A 100 -1.63 -6.84 0.49
CA SER A 100 -0.75 -5.75 0.06
C SER A 100 0.37 -6.24 -0.88
N ILE A 101 0.99 -7.37 -0.55
CA ILE A 101 2.05 -7.99 -1.36
C ILE A 101 1.50 -8.49 -2.69
N SER A 102 0.31 -9.11 -2.68
CA SER A 102 -0.36 -9.59 -3.88
C SER A 102 -0.71 -8.45 -4.83
N VAL A 103 -1.29 -7.37 -4.31
CA VAL A 103 -1.60 -6.15 -5.08
C VAL A 103 -0.33 -5.56 -5.71
N ALA A 104 0.73 -5.36 -4.92
CA ALA A 104 1.99 -4.81 -5.42
C ALA A 104 2.66 -5.73 -6.48
N SER A 105 2.59 -7.05 -6.29
CA SER A 105 3.09 -8.03 -7.25
C SER A 105 2.28 -8.02 -8.55
N GLY A 106 0.96 -7.91 -8.42
CA GLY A 106 0.02 -7.75 -9.54
C GLY A 106 0.32 -6.50 -10.33
N GLU A 107 0.36 -5.33 -9.70
CA GLU A 107 0.70 -4.05 -10.34
C GLU A 107 2.04 -4.10 -11.07
N ARG A 108 3.07 -4.66 -10.42
CA ARG A 108 4.40 -4.85 -11.02
C ARG A 108 4.34 -5.75 -12.26
N SER A 109 3.57 -6.82 -12.20
CA SER A 109 3.41 -7.77 -13.31
C SER A 109 2.62 -7.17 -14.47
N PHE A 110 1.51 -6.48 -14.20
CA PHE A 110 0.73 -5.76 -15.20
C PHE A 110 1.49 -4.60 -15.84
N SER A 111 2.34 -3.91 -15.09
CA SER A 111 3.23 -2.87 -15.63
C SER A 111 4.19 -3.45 -16.68
N LYS A 112 4.81 -4.59 -16.41
CA LYS A 112 5.66 -5.30 -17.40
C LYS A 112 4.86 -5.71 -18.63
N LEU A 113 3.67 -6.29 -18.44
CA LEU A 113 2.81 -6.69 -19.55
C LEU A 113 2.39 -5.48 -20.40
N LYS A 114 2.09 -4.35 -19.76
CA LYS A 114 1.78 -3.08 -20.45
C LYS A 114 2.95 -2.62 -21.32
N ILE A 115 4.19 -2.69 -20.82
CA ILE A 115 5.39 -2.35 -21.61
C ILE A 115 5.53 -3.27 -22.83
N ILE A 116 5.40 -4.59 -22.64
CA ILE A 116 5.52 -5.58 -23.74
C ILE A 116 4.43 -5.35 -24.79
N LYS A 117 3.18 -5.19 -24.37
CA LYS A 117 2.05 -4.94 -25.28
C LYS A 117 2.25 -3.64 -26.06
N ASN A 118 2.74 -2.60 -25.39
CA ASN A 118 3.02 -1.32 -26.03
C ASN A 118 4.13 -1.47 -27.08
N TYR A 119 5.24 -2.14 -26.75
CA TYR A 119 6.34 -2.38 -27.68
C TYR A 119 5.87 -3.07 -28.97
N PHE A 120 5.13 -4.18 -28.87
CA PHE A 120 4.63 -4.88 -30.06
C PHE A 120 3.71 -4.00 -30.92
N ARG A 121 2.82 -3.23 -30.28
CA ARG A 121 1.91 -2.33 -30.99
C ARG A 121 2.64 -1.17 -31.66
N THR A 122 3.62 -0.57 -30.98
CA THR A 122 4.42 0.52 -31.55
C THR A 122 5.29 0.00 -32.69
N THR A 123 5.97 -1.14 -32.54
CA THR A 123 6.83 -1.69 -33.59
C THR A 123 6.04 -2.04 -34.85
N THR A 124 4.87 -2.69 -34.71
CA THR A 124 3.99 -2.99 -35.87
C THR A 124 3.46 -1.71 -36.54
N SER A 125 3.23 -0.65 -35.77
CA SER A 125 2.79 0.64 -36.33
C SER A 125 3.95 1.37 -37.02
N GLN A 126 5.15 1.31 -36.43
CA GLN A 126 6.36 1.91 -36.96
C GLN A 126 6.77 1.24 -38.28
N THR A 127 6.78 -0.09 -38.38
CA THR A 127 7.12 -0.79 -39.63
C THR A 127 6.22 -0.34 -40.78
N ARG A 128 4.91 -0.36 -40.58
CA ARG A 128 3.93 0.08 -41.60
C ARG A 128 4.12 1.55 -42.00
N LEU A 129 4.46 2.42 -41.03
CA LEU A 129 4.70 3.83 -41.30
C LEU A 129 6.00 4.04 -42.08
N SER A 130 7.05 3.31 -41.72
CA SER A 130 8.34 3.33 -42.42
C SER A 130 8.22 2.82 -43.85
N ASP A 131 7.49 1.71 -44.06
CA ASP A 131 7.27 1.15 -45.40
C ASP A 131 6.52 2.13 -46.31
N LEU A 132 5.51 2.82 -45.76
CA LEU A 132 4.77 3.85 -46.50
C LEU A 132 5.63 5.07 -46.83
N ALA A 133 6.52 5.48 -45.91
CA ALA A 133 7.44 6.58 -46.14
C ALA A 133 8.45 6.25 -47.25
N ILE A 134 8.97 5.01 -47.30
CA ILE A 134 9.87 4.55 -48.36
C ILE A 134 9.15 4.59 -49.72
N LEU A 135 7.93 4.04 -49.79
CA LEU A 135 7.13 4.06 -51.02
C LEU A 135 6.84 5.49 -51.51
N GLY A 136 6.63 6.42 -50.58
CA GLY A 136 6.42 7.84 -50.90
C GLY A 136 7.66 8.51 -51.50
N ILE A 137 8.86 8.13 -51.08
CA ILE A 137 10.12 8.67 -51.60
C ILE A 137 10.43 8.10 -52.99
N GLU A 138 10.12 6.82 -53.26
CA GLU A 138 10.35 6.22 -54.59
C GLU A 138 9.43 6.77 -55.69
N TYR A 139 8.30 7.39 -55.31
CA TYR A 139 7.34 7.95 -56.26
C TYR A 139 7.68 9.39 -56.69
N GLU A 140 8.67 10.04 -56.07
CA GLU A 140 9.20 11.37 -56.44
C GLU A 140 10.44 11.25 -57.34
#